data_AF-A0A2L0CX70-F1
#
_entry.id   AF-A0A2L0CX70-F1
#
_cell.length_a   1.000
_cell.length_b   1.000
_cell.length_c   1.000
_cell.angle_alpha   90.00
_cell.angle_beta   90.00
_cell.angle_gamma   90.00
#
_symmetry.space_group_name_H-M   'P 1'
#
loop_
_entity.id
_entity.type
_entity.pdbx_description
1 polymer ?
#
loop_
_entity_poly.entity_id
_entity_poly.type
_entity_poly.pdbx_seq_one_letter_code
_entity_poly.pdbx_strand_id
1 'polypeptide(L)'
;CTLVFLWVYFFGMASSIWWVILSFTWFLAAGLKWGNEAITSYSQYFHLAAWLIPTVQTVAVLLSAAVDGDPVAGICYVGNMNMENLKTFVLGPLLVYLLLGTSFLLAGFVSLFRIRSVIKQQGGAGAGSKADKLEKLMIRIGIFSVLYTVPATIVIGCHLYENAMHEEWLTPLACPCANGGNALVGSRPRLRPLYSVLMLKYFMAFAVGITSGVWIWTGK
;
A
#
# COMPACT_ATOMS: atom_id res chain seq x y z
N CYS A 1 16.26 13.22 11.68
CA CYS A 1 15.90 11.80 11.51
C CYS A 1 14.41 11.57 11.81
N THR A 2 13.96 11.72 13.06
CA THR A 2 12.56 11.49 13.48
C THR A 2 11.52 12.24 12.66
N LEU A 3 11.76 13.52 12.34
CA LEU A 3 10.84 14.29 11.50
C LEU A 3 10.64 13.62 10.13
N VAL A 4 11.72 13.27 9.43
CA VAL A 4 11.63 12.57 8.13
C VAL A 4 10.86 11.25 8.26
N PHE A 5 11.14 10.47 9.31
CA PHE A 5 10.39 9.26 9.62
C PHE A 5 8.90 9.53 9.78
N LEU A 6 8.51 10.56 10.55
CA LEU A 6 7.10 10.94 10.74
C LEU A 6 6.44 11.23 9.39
N TRP A 7 7.06 12.04 8.55
CA TRP A 7 6.50 12.36 7.23
C TRP A 7 6.35 11.13 6.34
N VAL A 8 7.37 10.28 6.25
CA VAL A 8 7.32 9.14 5.32
C VAL A 8 6.40 8.02 5.86
N TYR A 9 6.53 7.65 7.13
CA TYR A 9 5.79 6.54 7.72
C TYR A 9 4.33 6.87 7.97
N PHE A 10 4.03 8.01 8.62
CA PHE A 10 2.64 8.38 8.95
C PHE A 10 1.80 8.55 7.69
N PHE A 11 2.26 9.35 6.72
CA PHE A 11 1.51 9.59 5.49
C PHE A 11 1.46 8.36 4.58
N GLY A 12 2.49 7.51 4.58
CA GLY A 12 2.46 6.22 3.88
C GLY A 12 1.39 5.27 4.44
N MET A 13 1.33 5.13 5.77
CA MET A 13 0.31 4.31 6.43
C MET A 13 -1.09 4.91 6.27
N ALA A 14 -1.24 6.23 6.42
CA ALA A 14 -2.51 6.92 6.17
C ALA A 14 -3.00 6.72 4.73
N SER A 15 -2.11 6.83 3.73
CA SER A 15 -2.44 6.57 2.32
C SER A 15 -3.00 5.15 2.12
N SER A 16 -2.38 4.16 2.75
CA SER A 16 -2.82 2.76 2.65
C SER A 16 -4.22 2.55 3.24
N ILE A 17 -4.51 3.20 4.38
CA ILE A 17 -5.84 3.13 5.00
C ILE A 17 -6.89 3.87 4.17
N TRP A 18 -6.54 5.04 3.62
CA TRP A 18 -7.41 5.75 2.70
C TRP A 18 -7.78 4.90 1.48
N TRP A 19 -6.84 4.10 0.96
CA TRP A 19 -7.14 3.16 -0.10
C TRP A 19 -8.09 2.03 0.35
N VAL A 20 -7.94 1.49 1.57
CA VAL A 20 -8.90 0.51 2.13
C VAL A 20 -10.29 1.12 2.26
N ILE A 21 -10.40 2.35 2.77
CA ILE A 21 -11.68 3.07 2.89
C ILE A 21 -12.30 3.32 1.51
N LEU A 22 -11.50 3.69 0.52
CA LEU A 22 -11.95 3.88 -0.86
C LEU A 22 -12.48 2.56 -1.45
N SER A 23 -11.78 1.45 -1.23
CA SER A 23 -12.22 0.12 -1.64
C SER A 23 -13.51 -0.32 -0.93
N PHE A 24 -13.63 -0.04 0.36
CA PHE A 24 -14.81 -0.34 1.17
C PHE A 24 -16.03 0.48 0.73
N THR A 25 -15.88 1.80 0.59
CA THR A 25 -16.97 2.68 0.12
C THR A 25 -17.39 2.36 -1.31
N TRP A 26 -16.45 1.95 -2.17
CA TRP A 26 -16.77 1.42 -3.48
C TRP A 26 -17.60 0.14 -3.41
N PHE A 27 -17.24 -0.81 -2.54
CA PHE A 27 -18.06 -2.00 -2.30
C PHE A 27 -19.46 -1.67 -1.78
N LEU A 28 -19.59 -0.72 -0.83
CA LEU A 28 -20.91 -0.28 -0.33
C LEU A 28 -21.78 0.30 -1.45
N ALA A 29 -21.19 1.14 -2.31
CA ALA A 29 -21.90 1.71 -3.45
C ALA A 29 -22.26 0.63 -4.50
N ALA A 30 -21.32 -0.24 -4.85
CA ALA A 30 -21.46 -1.22 -5.93
C ALA A 30 -22.28 -2.46 -5.55
N GLY A 31 -22.04 -3.01 -4.36
CA GLY A 31 -22.68 -4.23 -3.88
C GLY A 31 -23.95 -3.98 -3.08
N LEU A 32 -23.91 -3.01 -2.17
CA LEU A 32 -25.06 -2.70 -1.30
C LEU A 32 -25.93 -1.55 -1.81
N LYS A 33 -25.58 -0.95 -2.95
CA LYS A 33 -26.32 0.16 -3.59
C LYS A 33 -26.52 1.35 -2.66
N TRP A 34 -25.58 1.59 -1.74
CA TRP A 34 -25.65 2.75 -0.85
C TRP A 34 -25.57 4.05 -1.65
N GLY A 35 -26.48 4.98 -1.36
CA GLY A 35 -26.44 6.32 -1.91
C GLY A 35 -25.37 7.19 -1.26
N ASN A 36 -25.00 8.29 -1.91
CA ASN A 36 -23.98 9.21 -1.39
C ASN A 36 -24.32 9.76 0.01
N GLU A 37 -25.60 10.03 0.28
CA GLU A 37 -26.07 10.51 1.58
C GLU A 37 -25.79 9.50 2.71
N ALA A 38 -25.98 8.21 2.44
CA ALA A 38 -25.68 7.14 3.37
C ALA A 38 -24.16 6.99 3.61
N ILE A 39 -23.32 7.25 2.61
CA ILE A 39 -21.85 7.19 2.81
C ILE A 39 -21.38 8.43 3.58
N THR A 40 -21.91 9.61 3.26
CA THR A 40 -21.53 10.87 3.89
C THR A 40 -21.85 10.90 5.39
N SER A 41 -22.95 10.27 5.82
CA SER A 41 -23.30 10.19 7.25
C SER A 41 -22.26 9.43 8.10
N TYR A 42 -21.49 8.51 7.50
CA TYR A 42 -20.40 7.78 8.18
C TYR A 42 -19.02 8.39 7.98
N SER A 43 -18.89 9.53 7.28
CA SER A 43 -17.59 10.15 6.96
C SER A 43 -16.71 10.39 8.19
N GLN A 44 -17.30 10.80 9.32
CA GLN A 44 -16.57 11.03 10.57
C GLN A 44 -15.83 9.77 11.05
N TYR A 45 -16.45 8.59 10.96
CA TYR A 45 -15.82 7.33 11.33
C TYR A 45 -14.68 6.96 10.39
N PHE A 46 -14.83 7.21 9.08
CA PHE A 46 -13.78 6.99 8.10
C PHE A 46 -12.56 7.87 8.35
N HIS A 47 -12.77 9.17 8.58
CA HIS A 47 -11.68 10.09 8.92
C HIS A 47 -11.01 9.72 10.24
N LEU A 48 -11.78 9.34 11.26
CA LEU A 48 -11.22 8.92 12.54
C LEU A 48 -10.31 7.70 12.37
N ALA A 49 -10.77 6.66 11.67
CA ALA A 49 -9.96 5.48 11.40
C ALA A 49 -8.69 5.80 10.58
N ALA A 50 -8.84 6.62 9.53
CA ALA A 50 -7.74 6.99 8.63
C ALA A 50 -6.60 7.73 9.33
N TRP A 51 -6.88 8.49 10.39
CA TRP A 51 -5.87 9.28 11.09
C TRP A 51 -5.42 8.67 12.41
N LEU A 52 -6.32 7.99 13.13
CA LEU A 52 -6.00 7.43 14.43
C LEU A 52 -5.10 6.19 14.30
N ILE A 53 -5.38 5.30 13.35
CA ILE A 53 -4.60 4.07 13.18
C ILE A 53 -3.12 4.39 12.84
N PRO A 54 -2.80 5.26 11.85
CA PRO A 54 -1.41 5.61 11.58
C PRO A 54 -0.75 6.35 12.74
N THR A 55 -1.50 7.16 13.49
CA THR A 55 -1.00 7.82 14.71
C THR A 55 -0.54 6.77 15.72
N VAL A 56 -1.39 5.78 16.03
CA VAL A 56 -1.08 4.70 16.98
C VAL A 56 0.12 3.89 16.51
N GLN A 57 0.18 3.52 15.22
CA GLN A 57 1.33 2.80 14.64
C GLN A 57 2.62 3.62 14.77
N THR A 58 2.56 4.92 14.46
CA THR A 58 3.72 5.81 14.51
C THR A 58 4.23 5.96 15.94
N VAL A 59 3.33 6.15 16.92
CA VAL A 59 3.68 6.20 18.34
C VAL A 59 4.30 4.89 18.80
N ALA A 60 3.75 3.74 18.39
CA ALA A 60 4.30 2.43 18.75
C ALA A 60 5.75 2.26 18.26
N VAL A 61 6.06 2.68 17.02
CA VAL A 61 7.42 2.65 16.46
C VAL A 61 8.38 3.57 17.23
N LEU A 62 7.91 4.74 17.65
CA LEU A 62 8.72 5.68 18.43
C LEU A 62 9.03 5.14 19.83
N LEU A 63 8.04 4.51 20.48
CA LEU A 63 8.21 3.89 21.79
C LEU A 63 9.16 2.69 21.74
N SER A 64 9.18 1.95 20.63
CA SER A 64 10.12 0.84 20.44
C SER A 64 11.52 1.29 20.00
N ALA A 65 11.77 2.60 19.88
CA ALA A 65 13.03 3.17 19.40
C ALA A 65 13.55 2.52 18.10
N ALA A 66 12.63 2.12 17.21
CA ALA A 66 12.92 1.28 16.03
C ALA A 66 13.21 2.08 14.75
N VAL A 67 13.53 3.38 14.88
CA VAL A 67 13.75 4.28 13.75
C VAL A 67 15.23 4.30 13.39
N ASP A 68 15.55 3.85 12.18
CA ASP A 68 16.92 3.69 11.68
C ASP A 68 17.12 4.48 10.37
N GLY A 69 18.36 4.89 10.10
CA GLY A 69 18.72 5.55 8.84
C GLY A 69 18.91 4.55 7.69
N ASP A 70 18.36 4.86 6.51
CA ASP A 70 18.73 4.21 5.24
C ASP A 70 19.85 5.02 4.57
N PRO A 71 21.09 4.49 4.49
CA PRO A 71 22.21 5.21 3.88
C PRO A 71 22.08 5.38 2.37
N VAL A 72 21.24 4.57 1.69
CA VAL A 72 21.08 4.64 0.23
C VAL A 72 20.06 5.68 -0.16
N ALA A 73 18.92 5.72 0.53
CA ALA A 73 17.86 6.70 0.25
C ALA A 73 18.04 8.03 1.00
N GLY A 74 18.90 8.08 2.02
CA GLY A 74 19.13 9.28 2.83
C GLY A 74 17.92 9.66 3.70
N ILE A 75 17.04 8.70 4.01
CA ILE A 75 15.84 8.89 4.84
C ILE A 75 15.95 8.09 6.15
N CYS A 76 15.11 8.43 7.11
CA CYS A 76 14.93 7.60 8.30
C CYS A 76 13.61 6.82 8.20
N TYR A 77 13.66 5.53 8.46
CA TYR A 77 12.52 4.63 8.39
C TYR A 77 12.64 3.50 9.41
N VAL A 78 11.55 2.78 9.67
CA VAL A 78 11.55 1.66 10.60
C VAL A 78 11.98 0.37 9.92
N GLY A 79 12.80 -0.43 10.61
CA GLY A 79 13.15 -1.76 10.14
C GLY A 79 14.21 -1.79 9.04
N ASN A 80 15.10 -0.79 8.97
CA ASN A 80 16.25 -0.83 8.06
C ASN A 80 17.38 -1.72 8.59
N MET A 81 17.57 -1.78 9.92
CA MET A 81 18.62 -2.61 10.55
C MET A 81 18.07 -3.85 11.26
N ASN A 82 16.80 -3.82 11.68
CA ASN A 82 16.15 -4.93 12.38
C ASN A 82 14.92 -5.43 11.60
N MET A 83 14.99 -6.66 11.09
CA MET A 83 13.94 -7.24 10.25
C MET A 83 12.68 -7.63 11.03
N GLU A 84 12.78 -7.84 12.34
CA GLU A 84 11.61 -8.04 13.20
C GLU A 84 10.75 -6.76 13.25
N ASN A 85 11.40 -5.59 13.35
CA ASN A 85 10.73 -4.30 13.28
C ASN A 85 10.10 -4.06 11.89
N LEU A 86 10.80 -4.43 10.81
CA LEU A 86 10.25 -4.36 9.44
C LEU A 86 8.99 -5.23 9.30
N LYS A 87 9.04 -6.48 9.78
CA LYS A 87 7.90 -7.40 9.74
C LYS A 87 6.71 -6.86 10.51
N THR A 88 6.95 -6.40 11.73
CA THR A 88 5.89 -6.01 12.67
C THR A 88 5.26 -4.67 12.31
N PHE A 89 6.06 -3.66 11.99
CA PHE A 89 5.58 -2.29 11.80
C PHE A 89 5.30 -1.91 10.35
N VAL A 90 5.80 -2.66 9.37
CA VAL A 90 5.62 -2.35 7.94
C VAL A 90 4.89 -3.47 7.22
N LEU A 91 5.48 -4.66 7.11
CA LEU A 91 4.90 -5.76 6.33
C LEU A 91 3.56 -6.23 6.88
N GLY A 92 3.44 -6.45 8.19
CA GLY A 92 2.20 -6.91 8.83
C GLY A 92 1.02 -5.99 8.53
N PRO A 93 1.11 -4.68 8.86
CA PRO A 93 0.07 -3.72 8.54
C PRO A 93 -0.25 -3.62 7.04
N LEU A 94 0.78 -3.53 6.17
CA LEU A 94 0.57 -3.43 4.72
C LEU A 94 -0.14 -4.67 4.15
N LEU A 95 0.20 -5.87 4.63
CA LEU A 95 -0.49 -7.10 4.25
C LEU A 95 -1.95 -7.11 4.71
N VAL A 96 -2.22 -6.71 5.96
CA VAL A 96 -3.59 -6.60 6.48
C VAL A 96 -4.40 -5.61 5.63
N TYR A 97 -3.85 -4.43 5.35
CA TYR A 97 -4.51 -3.43 4.52
C TYR A 97 -4.77 -3.96 3.11
N LEU A 98 -3.77 -4.57 2.46
CA LEU A 98 -3.91 -5.14 1.13
C LEU A 98 -4.99 -6.22 1.08
N LEU A 99 -4.99 -7.16 2.03
CA LEU A 99 -5.99 -8.24 2.10
C LEU A 99 -7.40 -7.69 2.32
N LEU A 100 -7.56 -6.73 3.23
CA LEU A 100 -8.86 -6.09 3.47
C LEU A 100 -9.36 -5.34 2.24
N GLY A 101 -8.54 -4.47 1.65
CA GLY A 101 -8.94 -3.70 0.48
C GLY A 101 -9.22 -4.58 -0.74
N THR A 102 -8.37 -5.58 -1.02
CA THR A 102 -8.60 -6.53 -2.11
C THR A 102 -9.86 -7.36 -1.90
N SER A 103 -10.17 -7.78 -0.66
CA SER A 103 -11.42 -8.49 -0.36
C SER A 103 -12.66 -7.65 -0.68
N PHE A 104 -12.65 -6.34 -0.34
CA PHE A 104 -13.74 -5.42 -0.69
C PHE A 104 -13.84 -5.21 -2.20
N LEU A 105 -12.70 -5.06 -2.90
CA LEU A 105 -12.69 -4.95 -4.35
C LEU A 105 -13.27 -6.21 -5.02
N LEU A 106 -12.86 -7.40 -4.60
CA LEU A 106 -13.39 -8.65 -5.14
C LEU A 106 -14.90 -8.76 -4.89
N ALA A 107 -15.36 -8.47 -3.68
CA ALA A 107 -16.79 -8.48 -3.33
C ALA A 107 -17.60 -7.48 -4.17
N GLY A 108 -17.07 -6.28 -4.41
CA GLY A 108 -17.73 -5.27 -5.24
C GLY A 108 -17.74 -5.66 -6.73
N PHE A 109 -16.66 -6.24 -7.25
CA PHE A 109 -16.62 -6.75 -8.63
C PHE A 109 -17.65 -7.87 -8.83
N VAL A 110 -17.67 -8.87 -7.93
CA VAL A 110 -18.65 -9.97 -7.98
C VAL A 110 -20.08 -9.43 -7.96
N SER A 111 -20.35 -8.45 -7.10
CA SER A 111 -21.68 -7.84 -7.01
C SER A 111 -22.08 -7.10 -8.29
N LEU A 112 -21.16 -6.34 -8.91
CA LEU A 112 -21.41 -5.67 -10.19
C LEU A 112 -21.68 -6.67 -11.32
N PHE A 113 -20.91 -7.76 -11.40
CA PHE A 113 -21.11 -8.80 -12.41
C PHE A 113 -22.45 -9.50 -12.25
N ARG A 114 -22.86 -9.81 -11.01
CA ARG A 114 -24.17 -10.42 -10.71
C ARG A 114 -25.33 -9.53 -11.12
N ILE A 115 -25.23 -8.22 -10.88
CA ILE A 115 -26.25 -7.25 -11.27
C ILE A 115 -26.32 -7.14 -12.81
N ARG A 116 -25.17 -7.01 -13.47
CA ARG A 116 -25.12 -6.92 -14.95
C ARG A 116 -25.61 -8.19 -15.64
N SER A 117 -25.33 -9.38 -15.09
CA SER A 117 -25.81 -10.64 -15.68
C SER A 117 -27.32 -10.75 -15.61
N VAL A 118 -27.96 -10.33 -14.50
CA VAL A 118 -29.41 -10.35 -14.33
C VAL A 118 -30.11 -9.28 -15.20
N ILE A 119 -29.55 -8.07 -15.28
CA ILE A 119 -30.11 -7.00 -16.13
C ILE A 119 -30.04 -7.36 -17.61
N LYS A 120 -28.92 -7.95 -18.06
CA LYS A 120 -28.76 -8.42 -19.45
C LYS A 120 -29.76 -9.53 -19.80
N GLN A 121 -30.19 -10.33 -18.82
CA GLN A 121 -31.23 -11.35 -19.01
C GLN A 121 -32.65 -10.77 -19.01
N GLN A 122 -32.89 -9.60 -18.39
CA GLN A 122 -34.22 -8.99 -18.26
C GLN A 122 -34.56 -7.92 -19.30
N GLY A 123 -33.68 -7.64 -20.28
CA GLY A 123 -34.01 -6.77 -21.43
C GLY A 123 -34.42 -5.33 -21.06
N GLY A 124 -34.01 -4.83 -19.89
CA GLY A 124 -34.51 -3.59 -19.31
C GLY A 124 -33.92 -2.32 -19.92
N ALA A 125 -34.49 -1.87 -21.03
CA ALA A 125 -34.40 -0.49 -21.50
C ALA A 125 -35.16 0.44 -20.52
N GLY A 126 -34.54 1.59 -20.20
CA GLY A 126 -35.27 2.76 -19.71
C GLY A 126 -35.24 3.03 -18.21
N ALA A 127 -34.07 3.38 -17.65
CA ALA A 127 -34.01 4.19 -16.43
C ALA A 127 -32.67 4.96 -16.30
N GLY A 128 -32.69 6.24 -16.71
CA GLY A 128 -32.04 7.31 -15.94
C GLY A 128 -30.62 7.72 -16.34
N SER A 129 -30.49 8.85 -17.03
CA SER A 129 -29.19 9.53 -17.26
C SER A 129 -28.43 9.90 -15.98
N LYS A 130 -29.11 9.98 -14.82
CA LYS A 130 -28.48 10.16 -13.50
C LYS A 130 -27.83 8.88 -12.97
N ALA A 131 -28.43 7.71 -13.22
CA ALA A 131 -27.87 6.41 -12.84
C ALA A 131 -26.62 6.09 -13.68
N ASP A 132 -26.64 6.43 -14.97
CA ASP A 132 -25.51 6.23 -15.88
C ASP A 132 -24.27 7.07 -15.48
N LYS A 133 -24.49 8.30 -14.97
CA LYS A 133 -23.39 9.13 -14.42
C LYS A 133 -22.80 8.53 -13.15
N LEU A 134 -23.64 8.02 -12.25
CA LEU A 134 -23.19 7.38 -11.01
C LEU A 134 -22.44 6.07 -11.30
N GLU A 135 -22.93 5.27 -12.24
CA GLU A 135 -22.27 4.04 -12.69
C GLU A 135 -20.89 4.33 -13.32
N LYS A 136 -20.79 5.35 -14.19
CA LYS A 136 -19.51 5.80 -14.76
C LYS A 136 -18.53 6.24 -13.68
N LEU A 137 -18.99 7.00 -12.69
CA LEU A 137 -18.16 7.42 -11.55
C LEU A 137 -17.67 6.20 -10.76
N MET A 138 -18.55 5.24 -10.48
CA MET A 138 -18.22 4.03 -9.73
C MET A 138 -17.23 3.12 -10.47
N ILE A 139 -17.40 2.92 -11.79
CA ILE A 139 -16.44 2.16 -12.61
C ILE A 139 -15.07 2.84 -12.56
N ARG A 140 -15.05 4.16 -12.67
CA ARG A 140 -13.81 4.95 -12.60
C ARG A 140 -13.10 4.71 -11.27
N ILE A 141 -13.82 4.83 -10.14
CA ILE A 141 -13.27 4.62 -8.79
C ILE A 141 -12.74 3.19 -8.65
N GLY A 142 -13.46 2.20 -9.19
CA GLY A 142 -13.02 0.79 -9.19
C GLY A 142 -11.71 0.57 -9.94
N ILE A 143 -11.57 1.13 -11.15
CA ILE A 143 -10.31 1.04 -11.94
C ILE A 143 -9.15 1.65 -11.16
N PHE A 144 -9.35 2.83 -10.57
CA PHE A 144 -8.32 3.50 -9.78
C PHE A 144 -7.90 2.66 -8.56
N SER A 145 -8.86 2.05 -7.88
CA SER A 145 -8.60 1.17 -6.74
C SER A 145 -7.78 -0.06 -7.11
N VAL A 146 -8.07 -0.67 -8.26
CA VAL A 146 -7.31 -1.81 -8.79
C VAL A 146 -5.91 -1.37 -9.20
N LEU A 147 -5.77 -0.22 -9.87
CA LEU A 147 -4.45 0.31 -10.25
C LEU A 147 -3.55 0.54 -9.05
N TYR A 148 -4.09 0.95 -7.89
CA TYR A 148 -3.35 1.09 -6.64
C TYR A 148 -2.81 -0.24 -6.10
N THR A 149 -3.51 -1.36 -6.33
CA THR A 149 -3.04 -2.69 -5.84
C THR A 149 -1.71 -3.10 -6.44
N VAL A 150 -1.41 -2.68 -7.67
CA VAL A 150 -0.19 -3.07 -8.38
C VAL A 150 1.06 -2.45 -7.72
N PRO A 151 1.18 -1.12 -7.51
CA PRO A 151 2.27 -0.56 -6.74
C PRO A 151 2.36 -1.10 -5.31
N ALA A 152 1.23 -1.27 -4.62
CA ALA A 152 1.22 -1.75 -3.24
C ALA A 152 1.78 -3.18 -3.11
N THR A 153 1.38 -4.09 -4.00
CA THR A 153 1.91 -5.46 -4.04
C THR A 153 3.39 -5.50 -4.38
N ILE A 154 3.85 -4.65 -5.31
CA ILE A 154 5.28 -4.55 -5.66
C ILE A 154 6.09 -4.04 -4.47
N VAL A 155 5.63 -3.01 -3.76
CA VAL A 155 6.30 -2.49 -2.56
C VAL A 155 6.40 -3.56 -1.47
N ILE A 156 5.33 -4.32 -1.23
CA ILE A 156 5.36 -5.47 -0.29
C ILE A 156 6.36 -6.53 -0.76
N GLY A 157 6.40 -6.83 -2.07
CA GLY A 157 7.37 -7.75 -2.66
C GLY A 157 8.81 -7.27 -2.45
N CYS A 158 9.08 -5.98 -2.62
CA CYS A 158 10.39 -5.38 -2.33
C CYS A 158 10.76 -5.54 -0.84
N HIS A 159 9.83 -5.30 0.08
CA HIS A 159 10.09 -5.50 1.51
C HIS A 159 10.28 -6.96 1.91
N LEU A 160 9.57 -7.90 1.26
CA LEU A 160 9.79 -9.34 1.46
C LEU A 160 11.15 -9.78 0.95
N TYR A 161 11.56 -9.28 -0.22
CA TYR A 161 12.91 -9.49 -0.75
C TYR A 161 13.96 -8.92 0.20
N GLU A 162 13.75 -7.70 0.71
CA GLU A 162 14.65 -7.07 1.67
C GLU A 162 14.78 -7.91 2.93
N ASN A 163 13.65 -8.35 3.49
CA ASN A 163 13.60 -9.20 4.67
C ASN A 163 14.31 -10.56 4.48
N ALA A 164 14.15 -11.20 3.32
CA ALA A 164 14.72 -12.53 3.07
C ALA A 164 16.24 -12.49 2.85
N MET A 165 16.72 -11.48 2.13
CA MET A 165 18.13 -11.37 1.75
C MET A 165 18.96 -10.55 2.77
N HIS A 166 18.31 -10.00 3.81
CA HIS A 166 18.92 -9.06 4.74
C HIS A 166 20.17 -9.59 5.43
N GLU A 167 20.06 -10.78 6.00
CA GLU A 167 21.15 -11.40 6.77
C GLU A 167 22.32 -11.77 5.86
N GLU A 168 22.02 -12.24 4.65
CA GLU A 168 23.04 -12.67 3.68
C GLU A 168 23.93 -11.51 3.21
N TRP A 169 23.38 -10.31 3.04
CA TRP A 169 24.17 -9.14 2.64
C TRP A 169 24.83 -8.43 3.83
N LEU A 170 24.27 -8.49 5.05
CA LEU A 170 24.85 -7.78 6.21
C LEU A 170 26.01 -8.53 6.85
N THR A 171 25.92 -9.86 6.95
CA THR A 171 26.93 -10.72 7.58
C THR A 171 28.36 -10.45 7.06
N PRO A 172 28.62 -10.39 5.73
CA PRO A 172 29.96 -10.11 5.22
C PRO A 172 30.43 -8.66 5.41
N LEU A 173 29.53 -7.70 5.66
CA LEU A 173 29.87 -6.29 5.92
C LEU A 173 30.17 -6.04 7.40
N ALA A 174 29.42 -6.67 8.31
CA ALA A 174 29.54 -6.46 9.75
C ALA A 174 30.82 -7.05 10.37
N CYS A 175 31.34 -8.16 9.81
CA CYS A 175 32.57 -8.80 10.29
C CYS A 175 33.48 -9.21 9.12
N PRO A 176 34.30 -8.28 8.59
CA PRO A 176 35.26 -8.58 7.52
C PRO A 176 36.26 -9.68 7.89
N CYS A 177 36.58 -9.80 9.19
CA CYS A 177 37.53 -10.74 9.76
C CYS A 177 36.99 -12.17 9.93
N ALA A 178 35.67 -12.37 10.01
CA ALA A 178 35.06 -13.70 10.10
C ALA A 178 35.10 -14.46 8.76
N ASN A 179 35.25 -13.73 7.64
CA ASN A 179 35.40 -14.30 6.29
C ASN A 179 36.86 -14.49 5.85
N GLY A 180 37.80 -14.44 6.80
CA GLY A 180 39.18 -14.87 6.59
C GLY A 180 40.19 -13.73 6.74
N GLY A 181 40.95 -13.76 7.84
CA GLY A 181 42.19 -13.00 8.01
C GLY A 181 43.32 -13.39 7.04
N ASN A 182 43.06 -14.25 6.05
CA ASN A 182 44.00 -14.66 5.02
C ASN A 182 43.38 -14.40 3.63
N ALA A 183 43.70 -13.24 3.06
CA ALA A 183 43.24 -12.78 1.76
C ALA A 183 43.85 -13.55 0.56
N LEU A 184 43.81 -14.90 0.55
CA LEU A 184 44.45 -15.68 -0.52
C LEU A 184 43.67 -16.87 -1.12
N VAL A 185 42.48 -17.26 -0.66
CA VAL A 185 41.73 -18.33 -1.37
C VAL A 185 40.22 -18.11 -1.31
N GLY A 186 39.62 -17.80 -2.46
CA GLY A 186 38.20 -18.03 -2.72
C GLY A 186 37.23 -17.02 -2.09
N SER A 187 37.27 -15.76 -2.54
CA SER A 187 36.23 -14.78 -2.24
C SER A 187 34.85 -15.31 -2.66
N ARG A 188 34.03 -15.74 -1.69
CA ARG A 188 32.59 -15.94 -1.94
C ARG A 188 32.04 -14.64 -2.57
N PRO A 189 31.25 -14.70 -3.64
CA PRO A 189 30.70 -13.51 -4.26
C PRO A 189 29.92 -12.73 -3.20
N ARG A 190 30.32 -11.48 -2.95
CA ARG A 190 29.59 -10.60 -2.03
C ARG A 190 28.20 -10.39 -2.61
N LEU A 191 27.19 -11.05 -2.05
CA LEU A 191 25.80 -10.73 -2.37
C LEU A 191 25.55 -9.29 -1.96
N ARG A 192 25.35 -8.43 -2.95
CA ARG A 192 24.98 -7.03 -2.74
C ARG A 192 23.48 -6.89 -2.94
N PRO A 193 22.81 -5.99 -2.21
CA PRO A 193 21.43 -5.67 -2.51
C PRO A 193 21.32 -5.22 -3.98
N LEU A 194 20.34 -5.76 -4.69
CA LEU A 194 20.04 -5.34 -6.05
C LEU A 194 19.52 -3.91 -6.01
N TYR A 195 20.34 -2.97 -6.44
CA TYR A 195 20.00 -1.54 -6.45
C TYR A 195 18.69 -1.26 -7.20
N SER A 196 18.41 -2.02 -8.26
CA SER A 196 17.16 -1.95 -9.02
C SER A 196 15.92 -2.22 -8.17
N VAL A 197 15.96 -3.21 -7.25
CA VAL A 197 14.83 -3.55 -6.37
C VAL A 197 14.58 -2.43 -5.36
N LEU A 198 15.65 -1.84 -4.84
CA LEU A 198 15.56 -0.72 -3.91
C LEU A 198 14.96 0.52 -4.60
N MET A 199 15.42 0.86 -5.80
CA MET A 199 14.84 1.96 -6.59
C MET A 199 13.39 1.70 -6.98
N LEU A 200 13.05 0.45 -7.31
CA LEU A 200 11.69 0.04 -7.63
C LEU A 200 10.73 0.28 -6.46
N LYS A 201 11.14 -0.03 -5.22
CA LYS A 201 10.36 0.25 -4.00
C LYS A 201 9.93 1.72 -3.93
N TYR A 202 10.90 2.62 -4.04
CA TYR A 202 10.63 4.06 -3.96
C TYR A 202 9.82 4.57 -5.15
N PHE A 203 10.14 4.10 -6.36
CA PHE A 203 9.38 4.44 -7.56
C PHE A 203 7.91 4.04 -7.43
N MET A 204 7.62 2.83 -6.97
CA MET A 204 6.25 2.35 -6.79
C MET A 204 5.52 3.07 -5.65
N ALA A 205 6.22 3.45 -4.58
CA ALA A 205 5.65 4.32 -3.55
C ALA A 205 5.19 5.68 -4.11
N PHE A 206 5.96 6.28 -5.04
CA PHE A 206 5.58 7.53 -5.70
C PHE A 206 4.53 7.35 -6.81
N ALA A 207 4.50 6.20 -7.48
CA ALA A 207 3.56 5.91 -8.56
C ALA A 207 2.10 6.08 -8.10
N VAL A 208 1.81 5.69 -6.86
CA VAL A 208 0.51 5.92 -6.21
C VAL A 208 0.11 7.40 -6.23
N GLY A 209 1.02 8.31 -5.90
CA GLY A 209 0.76 9.75 -5.95
C GLY A 209 0.52 10.25 -7.38
N ILE A 210 1.30 9.76 -8.35
CA ILE A 210 1.16 10.13 -9.76
C ILE A 210 -0.21 9.71 -10.30
N THR A 211 -0.66 8.49 -10.00
CA THR A 211 -1.98 8.02 -10.44
C THR A 211 -3.11 8.92 -9.92
N SER A 212 -2.98 9.44 -8.69
CA SER A 212 -3.94 10.39 -8.11
C SER A 212 -4.00 11.72 -8.87
N GLY A 213 -2.89 12.18 -9.45
CA GLY A 213 -2.87 13.34 -10.34
C GLY A 213 -3.64 13.10 -11.64
N VAL A 214 -3.46 11.92 -12.25
CA VAL A 214 -4.19 11.51 -13.46
C VAL A 214 -5.71 11.41 -13.20
N TRP A 215 -6.12 11.06 -11.98
CA TRP A 215 -7.53 11.05 -11.60
C TRP A 215 -8.22 12.42 -11.75
N ILE A 216 -7.52 13.51 -11.44
CA ILE A 216 -8.09 14.86 -11.51
C ILE A 216 -8.03 15.39 -12.96
N TRP A 217 -7.19 14.80 -13.81
CA TRP A 217 -7.07 15.17 -15.22
C TRP A 217 -8.27 14.68 -16.03
N THR A 218 -9.36 15.42 -15.94
CA THR A 218 -10.48 15.33 -16.87
C THR A 218 -10.63 16.68 -17.56
N GLY A 219 -10.62 16.70 -18.89
CA GLY A 219 -11.04 17.89 -19.65
C GLY A 219 -12.46 18.27 -19.22
N LYS A 220 -12.64 19.52 -18.81
CA LYS A 220 -13.97 20.08 -18.59
C LYS A 220 -14.73 20.16 -19.90
#